data_AF-X1RFW0-F1
#
_entry.id   AF-X1RFW0-F1
#
_cell.length_a   1.000
_cell.length_b   1.000
_cell.length_c   1.000
_cell.angle_alpha   90.00
_cell.angle_beta   90.00
_cell.angle_gamma   90.00
#
_symmetry.space_group_name_H-M   'P 1'
#
loop_
_entity.id
_entity.type
_entity.pdbx_description
1 polymer ?
#
loop_
_entity_poly.entity_id
_entity_poly.type
_entity_poly.pdbx_seq_one_letter_code
_entity_poly.pdbx_strand_id
1 'polypeptide(L)' 'QTTPGLQFNKWGNIIVDENCKTSMEGVYAGGDIVLGAATVILAMGQGRIAAAAINQYLAEKKGAKINPPPRRQNPKS' A
#
# COMPACT_ATOMS: atom_id res chain seq x y z
N GLN A 1 -11.16 -9.65 18.19
CA GLN A 1 -10.35 -8.97 17.15
C GLN A 1 -11.17 -8.97 15.87
N THR A 2 -11.38 -7.82 15.23
CA THR A 2 -12.33 -7.66 14.10
C THR A 2 -11.69 -7.90 12.73
N THR A 3 -10.37 -7.76 12.61
CA THR A 3 -9.63 -7.91 11.34
C THR A 3 -8.55 -8.97 11.48
N PRO A 4 -8.83 -10.24 11.14
CA PRO A 4 -7.83 -11.30 11.14
C PRO A 4 -6.68 -10.98 10.18
N GLY A 5 -5.43 -11.12 10.63
CA GLY A 5 -4.23 -10.88 9.81
C GLY A 5 -3.64 -9.48 9.91
N LEU A 6 -4.32 -8.53 10.56
CA LEU A 6 -3.75 -7.22 10.89
C LEU A 6 -3.04 -7.27 12.25
N GLN A 7 -1.75 -6.93 12.25
CA GLN A 7 -0.92 -6.91 13.45
C GLN A 7 -1.00 -5.57 14.17
N PHE A 8 -1.06 -5.64 15.50
CA PHE A 8 -1.11 -4.49 16.38
C PHE A 8 -0.04 -4.63 17.46
N ASN A 9 0.45 -3.50 17.95
CA ASN A 9 1.30 -3.48 19.14
C ASN A 9 0.45 -3.67 20.41
N LYS A 10 1.11 -3.78 21.58
CA LYS A 10 0.43 -3.95 22.88
C LYS A 10 -0.47 -2.78 23.29
N TRP A 11 -0.37 -1.64 22.61
CA TRP A 11 -1.17 -0.43 22.85
C TRP A 11 -2.32 -0.28 21.84
N GLY A 12 -2.49 -1.22 20.91
CA GLY A 12 -3.55 -1.21 19.89
C GLY A 12 -3.23 -0.38 18.64
N ASN A 13 -2.00 0.13 18.48
CA ASN A 13 -1.57 0.78 17.23
C ASN A 13 -1.19 -0.26 16.18
N ILE A 14 -1.42 0.09 14.91
CA ILE A 14 -1.10 -0.80 13.79
C ILE A 14 0.43 -0.84 13.61
N ILE A 15 0.96 -2.06 13.49
CA ILE A 15 2.37 -2.26 13.15
C ILE A 15 2.54 -2.10 11.64
N VAL A 16 3.49 -1.24 11.25
CA VAL A 16 3.84 -1.00 9.85
C VAL A 16 5.35 -0.99 9.64
N ASP A 17 5.76 -1.19 8.40
CA ASP A 17 7.14 -0.99 7.95
C ASP A 17 7.44 0.49 7.63
N GLU A 18 8.64 0.76 7.13
CA GLU A 18 9.08 2.11 6.73
C GLU A 18 8.23 2.74 5.62
N ASN A 19 7.56 1.93 4.80
CA ASN A 19 6.67 2.36 3.73
C ASN A 19 5.21 2.47 4.20
N CYS A 20 4.97 2.42 5.51
CA CYS A 20 3.64 2.44 6.11
C CYS A 20 2.78 1.23 5.69
N LYS A 21 3.40 0.11 5.25
CA LYS A 21 2.71 -1.12 4.88
C LYS A 21 2.44 -1.95 6.12
N THR A 22 1.20 -2.42 6.25
CA THR A 22 0.80 -3.28 7.36
C THR A 22 1.18 -4.74 7.10
N SER A 23 0.91 -5.63 8.05
CA SER A 23 1.02 -7.08 7.86
C SER A 23 0.09 -7.65 6.78
N MET A 24 -0.91 -6.89 6.34
CA MET A 24 -1.83 -7.27 5.26
C MET A 24 -1.40 -6.65 3.93
N GLU A 25 -1.33 -7.47 2.88
CA GLU A 25 -0.98 -7.01 1.54
C GLU A 25 -2.00 -6.00 1.00
N GLY A 26 -1.51 -4.89 0.45
CA GLY A 26 -2.34 -3.81 -0.07
C GLY A 26 -3.00 -2.92 0.98
N VAL A 27 -2.74 -3.16 2.28
CA VAL A 27 -3.24 -2.35 3.38
C VAL A 27 -2.09 -1.53 3.97
N TYR A 28 -2.31 -0.22 4.10
CA TYR A 28 -1.32 0.76 4.56
C TYR A 28 -1.94 1.60 5.68
N ALA A 29 -1.11 2.04 6.64
CA ALA A 29 -1.53 2.88 7.75
C ALA A 29 -0.42 3.87 8.14
N GLY A 30 -0.79 5.09 8.49
CA GLY A 30 0.14 6.13 8.93
C GLY A 30 -0.58 7.19 9.76
N GLY A 31 0.19 8.03 10.46
CA GLY A 31 -0.33 9.00 11.42
C GLY A 31 -0.53 8.40 12.80
N ASP A 32 -1.45 8.98 13.58
CA ASP A 32 -1.64 8.68 15.00
C ASP A 32 -1.99 7.20 15.26
N ILE A 33 -2.63 6.53 14.30
CA ILE A 33 -2.97 5.11 14.39
C ILE A 33 -1.74 4.19 14.42
N VAL A 34 -0.59 4.68 13.96
CA VAL A 34 0.70 3.97 13.98
C VAL A 34 1.61 4.54 15.07
N LEU A 35 1.74 5.86 15.13
CA LEU A 35 2.71 6.55 15.99
C LEU A 35 2.21 6.81 17.42
N GLY A 36 0.90 6.71 17.67
CA GLY A 36 0.29 7.19 18.91
C GLY A 36 0.08 8.71 18.87
N ALA A 37 0.37 9.41 19.98
CA ALA A 37 0.20 10.86 20.11
C ALA A 37 1.23 11.66 19.28
N ALA A 38 1.14 11.57 17.95
CA ALA A 38 2.04 12.24 17.03
C ALA A 38 1.66 13.70 16.81
N THR A 39 2.65 14.50 16.41
CA THR A 39 2.38 15.86 15.92
C THR A 39 1.84 15.81 14.50
N VAL A 40 1.10 16.84 14.10
CA VAL A 40 0.55 16.97 12.73
C VAL A 40 1.64 16.81 11.66
N ILE A 41 2.85 17.32 11.92
CA ILE A 41 3.97 17.24 10.97
C ILE A 41 4.38 15.78 10.73
N LEU A 42 4.48 14.97 11.79
CA LEU A 42 4.83 13.56 11.69
C LEU A 42 3.72 12.76 11.00
N ALA A 43 2.46 13.03 11.34
CA ALA A 43 1.32 12.39 10.70
C ALA A 43 1.24 12.70 9.19
N MET A 44 1.47 13.96 8.80
CA MET A 44 1.55 14.35 7.40
C MET A 44 2.75 13.70 6.68
N GLY A 45 3.88 13.54 7.37
CA GLY A 45 5.06 12.85 6.84
C GLY A 45 4.74 11.39 6.47
N GLN A 46 4.16 10.64 7.40
CA GLN A 46 3.74 9.26 7.13
C GLN A 46 2.62 9.18 6.09
N GLY A 47 1.69 10.14 6.06
CA GLY A 47 0.66 10.21 5.02
C GLY A 47 1.26 10.28 3.61
N ARG A 48 2.33 11.07 3.42
CA ARG A 48 3.03 11.14 2.11
C ARG A 48 3.73 9.83 1.76
N ILE A 49 4.37 9.19 2.73
CA ILE A 49 5.07 7.90 2.53
C ILE A 49 4.06 6.80 2.14
N ALA A 50 2.96 6.68 2.89
CA ALA A 50 1.90 5.72 2.60
C ALA A 50 1.29 5.94 1.21
N ALA A 51 1.01 7.20 0.84
CA ALA A 51 0.48 7.53 -0.48
C ALA A 51 1.43 7.14 -1.62
N ALA A 52 2.73 7.39 -1.45
CA ALA A 52 3.75 7.01 -2.43
C ALA A 52 3.83 5.47 -2.59
N ALA A 53 3.83 4.73 -1.48
CA ALA A 53 3.86 3.28 -1.48
C ALA A 53 2.60 2.66 -2.13
N ILE A 54 1.42 3.21 -1.82
CA ILE A 54 0.16 2.81 -2.46
C ILE A 54 0.23 3.05 -3.97
N ASN A 55 0.71 4.22 -4.39
CA ASN A 55 0.82 4.54 -5.81
C ASN A 55 1.75 3.58 -6.54
N GLN A 56 2.90 3.25 -5.95
CA GLN A 56 3.83 2.27 -6.50
C GLN A 56 3.19 0.87 -6.62
N TYR A 57 2.55 0.40 -5.54
CA TYR A 57 1.86 -0.90 -5.53
C TYR A 57 0.77 -0.99 -6.62
N LEU A 58 0.01 0.10 -6.82
CA LEU A 58 -1.01 0.16 -7.87
C LEU A 58 -0.40 0.23 -9.28
N ALA A 59 0.72 0.93 -9.46
CA ALA A 59 1.42 1.01 -10.74
C ALA A 59 1.96 -0.36 -11.17
N GLU A 60 2.60 -1.09 -10.25
CA GLU A 60 3.08 -2.47 -10.48
C GLU A 60 1.92 -3.41 -10.84
N LYS A 61 0.79 -3.30 -10.14
CA LYS A 61 -0.41 -4.10 -10.41
C LYS A 61 -1.08 -3.78 -11.75
N LYS A 62 -0.98 -2.54 -12.24
CA LYS A 62 -1.45 -2.16 -13.59
C LYS A 62 -0.54 -2.73 -14.70
N GLY A 63 0.77 -2.74 -14.47
CA GLY A 63 1.75 -3.32 -15.41
C GLY A 63 1.57 -4.83 -15.62
N ALA A 64 1.13 -5.55 -14.59
CA ALA A 64 0.92 -7.00 -14.64
C ALA A 64 -0.33 -7.46 -15.43
N LYS A 65 -1.21 -6.55 -15.89
CA LYS A 65 -2.48 -6.91 -16.57
C LYS A 65 -2.60 -6.47 -18.03
N ILE A 66 -1.55 -5.91 -18.63
CA ILE A 66 -1.55 -5.57 -20.06
C ILE A 66 -0.85 -6.66 -20.88
N ASN A 67 -1.50 -7.80 -21.08
CA ASN A 67 -1.17 -8.64 -22.23
C ASN A 67 -1.72 -7.93 -23.47
N PRO A 68 -0.88 -7.40 -24.38
CA PRO A 68 -1.40 -6.84 -25.61
C PRO A 68 -2.16 -7.95 -26.38
N PRO A 69 -3.31 -7.64 -27.00
CA PRO A 69 -4.02 -8.61 -27.82
C PRO A 69 -3.04 -9.17 -28.87
N PRO A 70 -3.10 -10.48 -29.18
CA PRO A 70 -2.20 -11.09 -30.15
C PRO A 70 -2.26 -10.29 -31.45
N ARG A 71 -1.08 -9.83 -31.90
CA ARG A 71 -0.96 -9.01 -33.11
C ARG A 71 -1.56 -9.82 -34.27
N ARG A 72 -2.69 -9.34 -34.82
CA ARG A 72 -3.37 -10.00 -35.95
C ARG A 72 -2.36 -10.09 -37.10
N GLN A 73 -1.84 -11.29 -37.37
CA GLN A 73 -1.01 -11.50 -38.56
C GLN A 73 -1.95 -11.45 -39.75
N ASN A 74 -1.85 -10.40 -40.56
CA ASN A 74 -2.59 -10.33 -41.81
C ASN A 74 -2.03 -11.43 -42.73
N PRO A 75 -2.88 -12.27 -43.34
CA PRO A 75 -2.41 -13.22 -44.35
C PRO A 75 -1.80 -12.41 -45.49
N LYS A 76 -0.53 -12.70 -45.81
CA LYS A 76 0.14 -12.14 -46.99
C LYS A 76 -0.64 -12.59 -48.23
N SER A 77 -0.86 -11.67 -49.17
CA SER A 77 -1.47 -11.89 -50.48
C SER A 77 -0.76 -13.00 -51.24
#